data_AF-A0A0D0ALQ3-F1
#
_entry.id   AF-A0A0D0ALQ3-F1
#
_cell.length_a   1.000
_cell.length_b   1.000
_cell.length_c   1.000
_cell.angle_alpha   90.00
_cell.angle_beta   90.00
_cell.angle_gamma   90.00
#
_symmetry.space_group_name_H-M   'P 1'
#
loop_
_entity.id
_entity.type
_entity.pdbx_description
1 polymer ?
#
loop_
_entity_poly.entity_id
_entity_poly.type
_entity_poly.pdbx_seq_one_letter_code
_entity_poly.pdbx_strand_id
1 'polypeptide(L)'
;MSSPRKLNASTLSEFLLQNAFEILPDRCVLAYKKVANRIKPVATTMPAHARIIRQFPEDPLLSLPHLSSQPPDFKPGTRLTQERMEELSIFWNDFLWHEERKLAAHVLTLNETALAWDETEKGRFRNDYFPPVIIPTIEHTPWVHRQPPIPPGIRDEVIALIKSKIASGVYEASNSSYQSRWFCVAKKNGSVRIVHDLQPLNAVTV
;
A
#
# COMPACT_ATOMS: atom_id res chain seq x y z
N MET A 1 -45.06 21.97 -7.95
CA MET A 1 -43.76 22.32 -7.36
C MET A 1 -43.19 21.08 -6.67
N SER A 2 -42.24 20.39 -7.29
CA SER A 2 -41.21 19.61 -6.59
C SER A 2 -40.12 19.21 -7.59
N SER A 3 -38.99 19.90 -7.49
CA SER A 3 -37.65 19.44 -7.80
C SER A 3 -36.88 19.63 -6.49
N PRO A 4 -35.80 18.88 -6.15
CA PRO A 4 -34.98 18.06 -7.04
C PRO A 4 -34.59 16.68 -6.47
N ARG A 5 -34.10 15.78 -7.33
CA ARG A 5 -33.07 14.82 -6.91
C ARG A 5 -31.90 14.93 -7.90
N LYS A 6 -31.02 15.91 -7.65
CA LYS A 6 -29.70 15.97 -8.27
C LYS A 6 -28.83 14.91 -7.59
N LEU A 7 -28.68 13.75 -8.20
CA LEU A 7 -27.59 12.83 -7.92
C LEU A 7 -26.55 13.04 -9.02
N ASN A 8 -25.65 14.00 -8.79
CA ASN A 8 -24.41 14.10 -9.56
C ASN A 8 -23.33 13.33 -8.79
N ALA A 9 -23.27 12.03 -9.00
CA ALA A 9 -22.06 11.23 -8.76
C ALA A 9 -21.42 10.97 -10.13
N SER A 10 -20.13 11.24 -10.24
CA SER A 10 -19.35 11.24 -11.48
C SER A 10 -19.41 9.89 -12.20
N THR A 11 -19.98 9.93 -13.39
CA THR A 11 -20.29 8.83 -14.33
C THR A 11 -19.11 7.92 -14.66
N LEU A 12 -17.88 8.37 -14.45
CA LEU A 12 -16.65 7.60 -14.67
C LEU A 12 -16.43 6.54 -13.59
N SER A 13 -16.79 6.83 -12.34
CA SER A 13 -16.59 5.95 -11.18
C SER A 13 -17.50 4.71 -11.28
N GLU A 14 -18.78 4.93 -11.56
CA GLU A 14 -19.77 3.87 -11.79
C GLU A 14 -19.45 3.06 -13.05
N PHE A 15 -19.00 3.73 -14.12
CA PHE A 15 -18.60 3.06 -15.36
C PHE A 15 -17.36 2.16 -15.16
N LEU A 16 -16.35 2.62 -14.42
CA LEU A 16 -15.16 1.82 -14.09
C LEU A 16 -15.50 0.63 -13.17
N LEU A 17 -16.47 0.79 -12.26
CA LEU A 17 -16.95 -0.29 -11.40
C LEU A 17 -17.78 -1.33 -12.16
N GLN A 18 -18.63 -0.90 -13.11
CA GLN A 18 -19.46 -1.80 -13.92
C GLN A 18 -18.67 -2.58 -14.98
N ASN A 19 -17.60 -1.99 -15.53
CA ASN A 19 -16.82 -2.58 -16.63
C ASN A 19 -15.50 -3.25 -16.16
N ALA A 20 -15.40 -3.58 -14.87
CA ALA A 20 -14.18 -4.15 -14.26
C ALA A 20 -13.76 -5.53 -14.81
N PHE A 21 -14.48 -6.10 -15.80
CA PHE A 21 -14.29 -7.48 -16.28
C PHE A 21 -14.33 -7.68 -17.80
N GLU A 22 -14.49 -6.63 -18.63
CA GLU A 22 -14.42 -6.77 -20.10
C GLU A 22 -13.22 -6.01 -20.68
N ILE A 23 -12.44 -6.70 -21.51
CA ILE A 23 -11.38 -6.08 -22.30
C ILE A 23 -12.05 -5.42 -23.51
N LEU A 24 -12.31 -4.11 -23.41
CA LEU A 24 -12.74 -3.30 -24.55
C LEU A 24 -11.49 -2.73 -25.24
N PRO A 25 -11.09 -3.22 -26.43
CA PRO A 25 -9.88 -2.76 -27.12
C PRO A 25 -9.91 -1.26 -27.48
N ASP A 26 -11.10 -0.66 -27.58
CA ASP A 26 -11.29 0.77 -27.90
C ASP A 26 -11.29 1.71 -26.68
N ARG A 27 -11.39 1.17 -25.46
CA ARG A 27 -11.43 1.99 -24.23
C ARG A 27 -10.28 1.54 -23.35
N CYS A 28 -9.31 2.42 -23.15
CA CYS A 28 -8.11 2.22 -22.32
C CYS A 28 -8.43 1.99 -20.83
N VAL A 29 -9.25 1.00 -20.51
CA VAL A 29 -9.62 0.55 -19.18
C VAL A 29 -9.13 -0.88 -19.06
N LEU A 30 -8.00 -1.06 -18.39
CA LEU A 30 -7.43 -2.38 -18.15
C LEU A 30 -8.13 -3.02 -16.95
N ALA A 31 -8.96 -4.03 -17.24
CA ALA A 31 -9.67 -4.83 -16.26
C ALA A 31 -8.72 -5.79 -15.49
N TYR A 32 -9.14 -6.22 -14.30
CA TYR A 32 -8.37 -7.20 -13.52
C TYR A 32 -8.37 -8.56 -14.22
N LYS A 33 -7.17 -9.10 -14.49
CA LYS A 33 -7.00 -10.37 -15.20
C LYS A 33 -7.48 -11.54 -14.34
N LYS A 34 -8.16 -12.52 -14.95
CA LYS A 34 -8.53 -13.79 -14.31
C LYS A 34 -7.27 -14.54 -13.83
N VAL A 35 -7.37 -15.21 -12.68
CA VAL A 35 -6.30 -16.00 -12.05
C VAL A 35 -5.68 -17.02 -13.01
N ALA A 36 -6.48 -17.60 -13.91
CA ALA A 36 -6.03 -18.57 -14.90
C ALA A 36 -4.92 -18.05 -15.83
N ASN A 37 -4.86 -16.74 -16.08
CA ASN A 37 -3.88 -16.16 -16.98
C ASN A 37 -2.66 -15.58 -16.22
N ARG A 38 -2.47 -15.93 -14.95
CA ARG A 38 -1.34 -15.47 -14.15
C ARG A 38 -0.04 -16.09 -14.67
N ILE A 39 0.95 -15.24 -14.97
CA ILE A 39 2.32 -15.67 -15.24
C ILE A 39 3.00 -15.95 -13.91
N LYS A 40 3.58 -17.16 -13.79
CA LYS A 40 4.29 -17.62 -12.60
C LYS A 40 5.81 -17.44 -12.79
N PRO A 41 6.56 -17.26 -11.69
CA PRO A 41 8.02 -17.39 -11.67
C PRO A 41 8.49 -18.71 -12.27
N VAL A 42 9.72 -18.70 -12.77
CA VAL A 42 10.42 -19.87 -13.31
C VAL A 42 10.69 -20.83 -12.16
N ALA A 43 10.10 -22.02 -12.22
CA ALA A 43 10.27 -23.03 -11.20
C ALA A 43 11.69 -23.63 -11.23
N THR A 44 12.64 -22.98 -10.56
CA THR A 44 14.02 -23.47 -10.39
C THR A 44 14.51 -23.24 -8.95
N THR A 45 15.75 -23.65 -8.67
CA THR A 45 16.32 -23.59 -7.32
C THR A 45 16.72 -22.17 -6.98
N MET A 46 16.28 -21.68 -5.82
CA MET A 46 16.67 -20.37 -5.29
C MET A 46 18.19 -20.27 -5.11
N PRO A 47 18.88 -19.36 -5.83
CA PRO A 47 20.33 -19.27 -5.76
C PRO A 47 20.79 -18.76 -4.39
N ALA A 48 21.92 -19.30 -3.90
CA ALA A 48 22.40 -19.04 -2.54
C ALA A 48 22.65 -17.55 -2.26
N HIS A 49 23.16 -16.80 -3.25
CA HIS A 49 23.48 -15.37 -3.11
C HIS A 49 22.25 -14.47 -2.97
N ALA A 50 21.07 -14.91 -3.42
CA ALA A 50 19.83 -14.13 -3.34
C ALA A 50 18.90 -14.63 -2.22
N ARG A 51 19.35 -15.58 -1.39
CA ARG A 51 18.58 -16.04 -0.24
C ARG A 51 18.36 -14.89 0.73
N ILE A 52 17.11 -14.74 1.18
CA ILE A 52 16.76 -13.76 2.20
C ILE A 52 17.33 -14.26 3.54
N ILE A 53 18.30 -13.52 4.07
CA ILE A 53 18.89 -13.79 5.38
C ILE A 53 18.22 -12.86 6.38
N ARG A 54 17.48 -13.45 7.33
CA ARG A 54 16.92 -12.72 8.46
C ARG A 54 17.87 -12.83 9.65
N GLN A 55 18.21 -11.70 10.24
CA GLN A 55 19.04 -11.61 11.43
C GLN A 55 18.29 -10.92 12.56
N PHE A 56 18.73 -11.18 13.80
CA PHE A 56 18.25 -10.52 15.00
C PHE A 56 19.49 -10.00 15.73
N PRO A 57 20.00 -8.81 15.36
CA PRO A 57 21.18 -8.24 16.01
C PRO A 57 20.96 -7.98 17.50
N GLU A 58 19.71 -7.70 17.88
CA GLU A 58 19.26 -7.43 19.24
C GLU A 58 17.95 -8.18 19.50
N ASP A 59 17.68 -8.53 20.77
CA ASP A 59 16.39 -9.08 21.17
C ASP A 59 15.30 -7.98 21.04
N PRO A 60 14.32 -8.16 20.15
CA PRO A 60 13.30 -7.14 19.87
C PRO A 60 12.37 -6.85 21.06
N LEU A 61 12.38 -7.71 22.08
CA LEU A 61 11.55 -7.52 23.27
C LEU A 61 12.21 -6.61 24.33
N LEU A 62 13.53 -6.38 24.24
CA LEU A 62 14.25 -5.57 25.23
C LEU A 62 13.83 -4.08 25.20
N SER A 63 13.37 -3.59 24.05
CA SER A 63 12.93 -2.20 23.91
C SER A 63 11.45 -1.99 24.23
N LEU A 64 10.73 -3.02 24.69
CA LEU A 64 9.31 -2.87 24.99
C LEU A 64 9.12 -1.92 26.19
N PRO A 65 8.24 -0.92 26.07
CA PRO A 65 7.95 -0.03 27.17
C PRO A 65 7.25 -0.78 28.30
N HIS A 66 7.67 -0.53 29.54
CA HIS A 66 7.03 -1.11 30.71
C HIS A 66 5.61 -0.56 30.86
N LEU A 67 4.63 -1.45 31.01
CA LEU A 67 3.23 -1.08 31.24
C LEU A 67 2.95 -0.95 32.74
N SER A 68 2.45 0.20 33.15
CA SER A 68 1.96 0.41 34.52
C SER A 68 0.65 -0.37 34.74
N SER A 69 0.51 -1.01 35.90
CA SER A 69 -0.77 -1.60 36.33
C SER A 69 -1.85 -0.55 36.62
N GLN A 70 -1.45 0.72 36.75
CA GLN A 70 -2.34 1.88 36.87
C GLN A 70 -2.04 2.82 35.70
N PRO A 71 -2.74 2.64 34.56
CA PRO A 71 -2.50 3.47 33.38
C PRO A 71 -2.99 4.90 33.63
N PRO A 72 -2.23 5.93 33.21
CA PRO A 72 -2.70 7.31 33.27
C PRO A 72 -3.87 7.54 32.31
N ASP A 73 -4.63 8.60 32.55
CA ASP A 73 -5.62 9.07 31.57
C ASP A 73 -4.92 9.48 30.26
N PHE A 74 -5.63 9.28 29.14
CA PHE A 74 -5.10 9.56 27.82
C PHE A 74 -4.68 11.03 27.69
N LYS A 75 -3.48 11.24 27.14
CA LYS A 75 -2.98 12.55 26.74
C LYS A 75 -2.58 12.46 25.26
N PRO A 76 -3.03 13.42 24.42
CA PRO A 76 -2.64 13.46 23.03
C PRO A 76 -1.12 13.47 22.87
N GLY A 77 -0.63 12.56 22.01
CA GLY A 77 0.78 12.44 21.66
C GLY A 77 1.14 13.25 20.42
N THR A 78 2.33 12.97 19.87
CA THR A 78 2.81 13.62 18.65
C THR A 78 2.07 13.11 17.42
N ARG A 79 1.86 11.79 17.34
CA ARG A 79 1.15 11.13 16.23
C ARG A 79 -0.25 10.68 16.63
N LEU A 80 -0.45 10.24 17.87
CA LEU A 80 -1.75 9.82 18.35
C LEU A 80 -2.50 11.01 18.97
N THR A 81 -3.17 11.80 18.12
CA THR A 81 -3.99 12.94 18.55
C THR A 81 -5.35 12.48 19.10
N GLN A 82 -6.08 13.39 19.76
CA GLN A 82 -7.44 13.11 20.24
C GLN A 82 -8.38 12.68 19.11
N GLU A 83 -8.33 13.38 17.97
CA GLU A 83 -9.16 13.07 16.79
C GLU A 83 -8.88 11.67 16.24
N ARG A 84 -7.58 11.34 16.09
CA ARG A 84 -7.11 10.01 15.65
C ARG A 84 -7.52 8.91 16.63
N MET A 85 -7.51 9.22 17.92
CA MET A 85 -7.91 8.30 18.98
C MET A 85 -9.42 7.99 18.94
N GLU A 86 -10.25 9.00 18.66
CA GLU A 86 -11.69 8.85 18.49
C GLU A 86 -12.02 8.05 17.23
N GLU A 87 -11.28 8.25 16.14
CA GLU A 87 -11.44 7.54 14.87
C GLU A 87 -11.18 6.02 15.00
N LEU A 88 -10.20 5.60 15.81
CA LEU A 88 -9.86 4.19 16.00
C LEU A 88 -11.05 3.33 16.45
N SER A 89 -12.07 3.96 17.02
CA SER A 89 -13.32 3.32 17.43
C SER A 89 -13.20 2.21 18.49
N ILE A 90 -11.98 1.89 18.94
CA ILE A 90 -11.65 0.82 19.91
C ILE A 90 -12.35 1.04 21.25
N PHE A 91 -12.72 2.28 21.58
CA PHE A 91 -13.25 2.67 22.89
C PHE A 91 -14.78 2.68 22.99
N TRP A 92 -15.50 2.50 21.86
CA TRP A 92 -16.97 2.48 21.83
C TRP A 92 -17.56 1.09 22.07
N ASN A 93 -16.74 0.09 22.37
CA ASN A 93 -17.26 -1.23 22.74
C ASN A 93 -17.69 -1.23 24.23
N ASP A 94 -18.76 -1.96 24.52
CA ASP A 94 -19.19 -2.24 25.90
C ASP A 94 -18.40 -3.41 26.52
N PHE A 95 -17.53 -4.04 25.73
CA PHE A 95 -16.74 -5.20 26.12
C PHE A 95 -15.62 -4.84 27.09
N LEU A 96 -14.92 -3.72 26.86
CA LEU A 96 -13.79 -3.31 27.69
C LEU A 96 -14.23 -2.46 28.88
N TRP A 97 -13.68 -2.76 30.05
CA TRP A 97 -13.87 -1.91 31.23
C TRP A 97 -13.17 -0.56 31.05
N HIS A 98 -13.56 0.41 31.87
CA HIS A 98 -12.98 1.75 31.80
C HIS A 98 -11.44 1.73 31.96
N GLU A 99 -10.93 0.93 32.90
CA GLU A 99 -9.49 0.79 33.13
C GLU A 99 -8.77 0.04 31.99
N GLU A 100 -9.41 -0.95 31.37
CA GLU A 100 -8.83 -1.64 30.21
C GLU A 100 -8.74 -0.71 28.99
N ARG A 101 -9.73 0.16 28.81
CA ARG A 101 -9.68 1.22 27.79
C ARG A 101 -8.53 2.19 28.04
N LYS A 102 -8.30 2.59 29.28
CA LYS A 102 -7.13 3.41 29.63
C LYS A 102 -5.82 2.68 29.35
N LEU A 103 -5.73 1.39 29.69
CA LEU A 103 -4.54 0.59 29.42
C LEU A 103 -4.27 0.48 27.91
N ALA A 104 -5.29 0.18 27.10
CA ALA A 104 -5.16 0.12 25.65
C ALA A 104 -4.72 1.47 25.08
N ALA A 105 -5.31 2.57 25.55
CA ALA A 105 -4.88 3.92 25.17
C ALA A 105 -3.42 4.18 25.53
N HIS A 106 -3.00 3.80 26.74
CA HIS A 106 -1.63 3.96 27.20
C HIS A 106 -0.64 3.16 26.35
N VAL A 107 -0.96 1.91 25.99
CA VAL A 107 -0.15 1.08 25.09
C VAL A 107 0.02 1.75 23.72
N LEU A 108 -1.06 2.28 23.15
CA LEU A 108 -1.01 2.96 21.85
C LEU A 108 -0.18 4.25 21.93
N THR A 109 -0.30 5.04 23.00
CA THR A 109 0.49 6.26 23.20
C THR A 109 1.99 5.93 23.33
N LEU A 110 2.35 4.92 24.12
CA LEU A 110 3.76 4.50 24.27
C LEU A 110 4.38 4.01 22.96
N ASN A 111 3.56 3.48 22.05
CA ASN A 111 3.98 2.95 20.76
C ASN A 111 3.50 3.82 19.59
N GLU A 112 3.28 5.12 19.79
CA GLU A 112 2.65 5.97 18.78
C GLU A 112 3.43 6.03 17.46
N THR A 113 4.75 5.82 17.50
CA THR A 113 5.61 5.77 16.31
C THR A 113 5.46 4.51 15.47
N ALA A 114 4.89 3.44 16.05
CA ALA A 114 4.59 2.20 15.34
C ALA A 114 3.30 2.31 14.51
N LEU A 115 2.44 3.27 14.83
CA LEU A 115 1.24 3.59 14.06
C LEU A 115 1.61 4.54 12.91
N ALA A 116 1.05 4.26 11.74
CA ALA A 116 1.20 5.10 10.55
C ALA A 116 -0.18 5.59 10.10
N TRP A 117 -0.33 6.91 10.07
CA TRP A 117 -1.57 7.59 9.67
C TRP A 117 -1.52 8.09 8.23
N ASP A 118 -0.31 8.25 7.67
CA ASP A 118 -0.09 8.58 6.26
C ASP A 118 1.10 7.80 5.66
N GLU A 119 1.33 7.97 4.34
CA GLU A 119 2.42 7.28 3.63
C GLU A 119 3.83 7.72 4.10
N THR A 120 3.97 8.90 4.73
CA THR A 120 5.25 9.44 5.21
C THR A 120 5.67 8.85 6.55
N GLU A 121 4.70 8.47 7.39
CA GLU A 121 4.94 7.79 8.66
C GLU A 121 5.20 6.28 8.51
N LYS A 122 5.09 5.75 7.29
CA LYS A 122 5.30 4.34 6.98
C LYS A 122 6.71 3.88 7.37
N GLY A 123 6.79 2.90 8.24
CA GLY A 123 8.05 2.27 8.66
C GLY A 123 8.77 1.53 7.52
N ARG A 124 10.08 1.35 7.70
CA ARG A 124 10.94 0.50 6.86
C ARG A 124 11.66 -0.48 7.77
N PHE A 125 11.96 -1.68 7.27
CA PHE A 125 12.80 -2.61 8.02
C PHE A 125 14.23 -2.04 8.12
N ARG A 126 14.87 -2.24 9.27
CA ARG A 126 16.28 -1.92 9.44
C ARG A 126 17.12 -2.91 8.62
N ASN A 127 18.18 -2.41 7.98
CA ASN A 127 19.04 -3.19 7.08
C ASN A 127 19.85 -4.28 7.79
N ASP A 128 20.05 -4.15 9.10
CA ASP A 128 20.73 -5.12 9.95
C ASP A 128 19.84 -6.33 10.31
N TYR A 129 18.51 -6.18 10.28
CA TYR A 129 17.57 -7.31 10.38
C TYR A 129 17.37 -7.99 9.03
N PHE A 130 17.24 -7.18 7.97
CA PHE A 130 17.02 -7.64 6.60
C PHE A 130 17.91 -6.86 5.63
N PRO A 131 18.95 -7.47 5.05
CA PRO A 131 19.71 -6.82 3.99
C PRO A 131 18.84 -6.61 2.75
N PRO A 132 19.23 -5.69 1.84
CA PRO A 132 18.52 -5.48 0.59
C PRO A 132 18.28 -6.79 -0.18
N VAL A 133 17.04 -7.01 -0.63
CA VAL A 133 16.64 -8.23 -1.34
C VAL A 133 17.15 -8.20 -2.77
N ILE A 134 17.79 -9.29 -3.19
CA ILE A 134 18.17 -9.52 -4.58
C ILE A 134 17.07 -10.33 -5.26
N ILE A 135 16.53 -9.84 -6.37
CA ILE A 135 15.56 -10.59 -7.19
C ILE A 135 16.34 -11.45 -8.18
N PRO A 136 16.42 -12.78 -8.00
CA PRO A 136 17.13 -13.65 -8.94
C PRO A 136 16.36 -13.72 -10.26
N THR A 137 17.08 -13.63 -11.37
CA THR A 137 16.49 -13.78 -12.70
C THR A 137 17.29 -14.77 -13.54
N ILE A 138 16.63 -15.46 -14.45
CA ILE A 138 17.30 -16.23 -15.51
C ILE A 138 17.85 -15.28 -16.58
N GLU A 139 18.70 -15.78 -17.48
CA GLU A 139 19.15 -14.99 -18.63
C GLU A 139 17.96 -14.52 -19.46
N HIS A 140 17.89 -13.22 -19.73
CA HIS A 140 16.83 -12.60 -20.50
C HIS A 140 17.26 -11.25 -21.07
N THR A 141 16.52 -10.77 -22.06
CA THR A 141 16.68 -9.41 -22.59
C THR A 141 15.81 -8.44 -21.80
N PRO A 142 16.35 -7.29 -21.34
CA PRO A 142 15.53 -6.23 -20.77
C PRO A 142 14.43 -5.78 -21.75
N TRP A 143 13.27 -5.38 -21.21
CA TRP A 143 12.12 -4.99 -22.02
C TRP A 143 11.78 -3.52 -21.83
N VAL A 144 11.32 -2.89 -22.92
CA VAL A 144 10.75 -1.55 -22.91
C VAL A 144 9.35 -1.62 -23.51
N HIS A 145 8.33 -1.40 -22.70
CA HIS A 145 6.94 -1.40 -23.14
C HIS A 145 6.37 0.01 -23.21
N ARG A 146 5.67 0.31 -24.31
CA ARG A 146 4.87 1.54 -24.45
C ARG A 146 3.80 1.58 -23.36
N GLN A 147 3.72 2.72 -22.66
CA GLN A 147 2.73 2.94 -21.61
C GLN A 147 1.34 3.21 -22.20
N PRO A 148 0.28 2.66 -21.59
CA PRO A 148 -1.08 3.05 -21.95
C PRO A 148 -1.31 4.54 -21.61
N PRO A 149 -2.14 5.26 -22.38
CA PRO A 149 -2.45 6.65 -22.10
C PRO A 149 -3.24 6.76 -20.79
N ILE A 150 -2.95 7.81 -20.01
CA ILE A 150 -3.72 8.12 -18.80
C ILE A 150 -5.00 8.85 -19.22
N PRO A 151 -6.20 8.37 -18.84
CA PRO A 151 -7.45 9.06 -19.14
C PRO A 151 -7.45 10.50 -18.58
N PRO A 152 -7.89 11.51 -19.36
CA PRO A 152 -7.83 12.91 -18.94
C PRO A 152 -8.53 13.19 -17.61
N GLY A 153 -9.66 12.52 -17.33
CA GLY A 153 -10.46 12.73 -16.13
C GLY A 153 -9.80 12.30 -14.81
N ILE A 154 -8.74 11.48 -14.86
CA ILE A 154 -8.01 11.03 -13.66
C ILE A 154 -6.56 11.52 -13.63
N ARG A 155 -6.16 12.36 -14.59
CA ARG A 155 -4.76 12.73 -14.81
C ARG A 155 -4.15 13.43 -13.59
N ASP A 156 -4.85 14.41 -13.03
CA ASP A 156 -4.33 15.20 -11.90
C ASP A 156 -4.23 14.37 -10.62
N GLU A 157 -5.19 13.47 -10.38
CA GLU A 157 -5.16 12.53 -9.27
C GLU A 157 -3.96 11.56 -9.38
N VAL A 158 -3.69 11.05 -10.59
CA VAL A 158 -2.55 10.18 -10.85
C VAL A 158 -1.22 10.92 -10.65
N ILE A 159 -1.12 12.18 -11.09
CA ILE A 159 0.06 13.02 -10.86
C ILE A 159 0.29 13.23 -9.36
N ALA A 160 -0.76 13.56 -8.60
CA ALA A 160 -0.67 13.72 -7.15
C ALA A 160 -0.21 12.42 -6.46
N LEU A 161 -0.74 11.27 -6.88
CA LEU A 161 -0.36 9.97 -6.35
C LEU A 161 1.10 9.62 -6.63
N ILE A 162 1.61 9.89 -7.85
CA ILE A 162 3.03 9.68 -8.17
C ILE A 162 3.93 10.57 -7.32
N LYS A 163 3.57 11.85 -7.13
CA LYS A 163 4.31 12.77 -6.26
C LYS A 163 4.34 12.29 -4.81
N SER A 164 3.22 11.79 -4.28
CA SER A 164 3.16 11.18 -2.93
C SER A 164 4.11 9.99 -2.79
N LYS A 165 4.19 9.14 -3.82
CA LYS A 165 5.10 7.98 -3.83
C LYS A 165 6.57 8.37 -3.92
N ILE A 166 6.89 9.45 -4.61
CA ILE A 166 8.25 10.01 -4.62
C ILE A 166 8.57 10.60 -3.24
N ALA A 167 7.66 11.38 -2.65
CA ALA A 167 7.84 11.98 -1.33
C ALA A 167 8.04 10.94 -0.20
N SER A 168 7.30 9.82 -0.25
CA SER A 168 7.49 8.70 0.69
C SER A 168 8.75 7.86 0.43
N GLY A 169 9.46 8.10 -0.69
CA GLY A 169 10.64 7.35 -1.12
C GLY A 169 10.32 5.94 -1.63
N VAL A 170 9.07 5.67 -2.01
CA VAL A 170 8.68 4.41 -2.66
C VAL A 170 9.10 4.42 -4.14
N TYR A 171 9.07 5.59 -4.78
CA TYR A 171 9.52 5.78 -6.15
C TYR A 171 10.74 6.69 -6.21
N GLU A 172 11.64 6.36 -7.13
CA GLU A 172 12.85 7.12 -7.44
C GLU A 172 13.02 7.22 -8.96
N ALA A 173 13.74 8.25 -9.40
CA ALA A 173 14.13 8.36 -10.81
C ALA A 173 15.20 7.30 -11.13
N SER A 174 15.09 6.67 -12.30
CA SER A 174 15.99 5.59 -12.71
C SER A 174 16.29 5.68 -14.20
N ASN A 175 17.50 5.27 -14.60
CA ASN A 175 17.93 5.10 -15.98
C ASN A 175 17.91 3.62 -16.40
N SER A 176 16.89 2.89 -15.95
CA SER A 176 16.77 1.44 -16.16
C SER A 176 16.52 1.07 -17.62
N SER A 177 17.09 -0.05 -18.06
CA SER A 177 16.74 -0.70 -19.33
C SER A 177 15.40 -1.44 -19.28
N TYR A 178 14.76 -1.52 -18.11
CA TYR A 178 13.45 -2.13 -17.89
C TYR A 178 12.36 -1.07 -17.82
N GLN A 179 11.30 -1.25 -18.61
CA GLN A 179 10.09 -0.45 -18.53
C GLN A 179 8.85 -1.35 -18.66
N SER A 180 8.31 -1.77 -17.52
CA SER A 180 7.03 -2.47 -17.45
C SER A 180 5.86 -1.51 -17.65
N ARG A 181 4.74 -2.02 -18.18
CA ARG A 181 3.50 -1.23 -18.28
C ARG A 181 2.94 -0.99 -16.88
N TRP A 182 2.25 0.12 -16.71
CA TRP A 182 1.41 0.33 -15.54
C TRP A 182 0.12 1.03 -15.93
N PHE A 183 -0.91 0.90 -15.11
CA PHE A 183 -2.21 1.49 -15.34
C PHE A 183 -2.95 1.78 -14.05
N CYS A 184 -4.07 2.47 -14.17
CA CYS A 184 -4.87 2.92 -13.05
C CYS A 184 -6.17 2.12 -12.94
N VAL A 185 -6.58 1.81 -11.70
CA VAL A 185 -7.85 1.14 -11.39
C VAL A 185 -8.58 1.93 -10.31
N ALA A 186 -9.91 2.03 -10.40
CA ALA A 186 -10.72 2.65 -9.36
C ALA A 186 -10.83 1.74 -8.13
N LYS A 187 -10.73 2.33 -6.94
CA LYS A 187 -11.07 1.69 -5.66
C LYS A 187 -12.57 1.85 -5.39
N LYS A 188 -13.09 1.06 -4.44
CA LYS A 188 -14.50 1.13 -4.00
C LYS A 188 -14.90 2.52 -3.47
N ASN A 189 -13.95 3.26 -2.91
CA ASN A 189 -14.16 4.61 -2.37
C ASN A 189 -14.04 5.72 -3.44
N GLY A 190 -13.92 5.38 -4.73
CA GLY A 190 -13.79 6.34 -5.83
C GLY A 190 -12.36 6.79 -6.14
N SER A 191 -11.41 6.61 -5.22
CA SER A 191 -9.98 6.96 -5.46
C SER A 191 -9.29 6.00 -6.42
N VAL A 192 -8.20 6.44 -7.03
CA VAL A 192 -7.43 5.66 -8.01
C VAL A 192 -6.26 4.91 -7.34
N ARG A 193 -5.91 3.73 -7.88
CA ARG A 193 -4.67 3.00 -7.54
C ARG A 193 -3.85 2.71 -8.80
N ILE A 194 -2.53 2.87 -8.69
CA ILE A 194 -1.57 2.45 -9.72
C ILE A 194 -1.30 0.96 -9.59
N VAL A 195 -1.34 0.25 -10.71
CA VAL A 195 -1.02 -1.17 -10.85
C VAL A 195 0.10 -1.32 -11.86
N HIS A 196 1.21 -1.94 -11.43
CA HIS A 196 2.33 -2.29 -12.30
C HIS A 196 2.10 -3.67 -12.91
N ASP A 197 2.23 -3.78 -14.23
CA ASP A 197 2.19 -5.04 -14.95
C ASP A 197 3.55 -5.73 -14.86
N LEU A 198 3.75 -6.46 -13.77
CA LEU A 198 4.97 -7.21 -13.49
C LEU A 198 5.01 -8.57 -14.19
N GLN A 199 4.14 -8.82 -15.19
CA GLN A 199 4.14 -10.08 -15.94
C GLN A 199 5.49 -10.41 -16.60
N PRO A 200 6.15 -9.47 -17.30
CA PRO A 200 7.47 -9.74 -17.89
C PRO A 200 8.51 -10.08 -16.82
N LEU A 201 8.47 -9.38 -15.67
CA LEU A 201 9.37 -9.65 -14.55
C LEU A 201 9.13 -11.04 -13.95
N ASN A 202 7.87 -11.39 -13.71
CA ASN A 202 7.52 -12.71 -13.21
C ASN A 202 7.98 -13.83 -14.16
N ALA A 203 7.97 -13.61 -15.48
CA ALA A 203 8.39 -14.63 -16.44
C ALA A 203 9.89 -14.97 -16.36
N VAL A 204 10.70 -14.06 -15.83
CA VAL A 204 12.16 -14.21 -15.75
C VAL A 204 12.68 -14.38 -14.33
N THR A 205 11.83 -14.16 -13.31
CA THR A 205 12.19 -14.32 -11.91
C THR A 205 12.18 -15.80 -11.53
N VAL A 206 13.13 -16.20 -10.70
CA VAL A 206 13.28 -17.54 -10.12
C VAL A 206 12.52 -17.67 -8.80
#